data_AF-A0A3D9LLR2-F1
#
_entry.id   AF-A0A3D9LLR2-F1
#
_cell.length_a   1.000
_cell.length_b   1.000
_cell.length_c   1.000
_cell.angle_alpha   90.00
_cell.angle_beta   90.00
_cell.angle_gamma   90.00
#
_symmetry.space_group_name_H-M   'P 1'
#
loop_
_entity.id
_entity.type
_entity.pdbx_description
1 polymer ?
#
loop_
_entity_poly.entity_id
_entity_poly.type
_entity_poly.pdbx_seq_one_letter_code
_entity_poly.pdbx_strand_id
1 'polypeptide(L)'
;MKIITNIILLLIINYSFGQTIVPIEDRKTTTEVEGNTYYYKDVNGEFNKFLGDWKYQNNATNPTKIVEISFFKREMDRVGTGGYEDEIFARIKYTENDIIIYNTFPVLQPALNTRDWNIFGGYFTDPTNTNKLKLGYYSEPGLGGTTGQLELNYSNLGNEEQLHWKVFTWRDTNEEGSFKMPYEMTLVKQ
;
A
#
# COMPACT_ATOMS: atom_id res chain seq x y z
N MET A 1 -10.48 32.34 -45.43
CA MET A 1 -9.48 32.74 -44.41
C MET A 1 -10.00 32.63 -42.98
N LYS A 2 -11.10 33.30 -42.57
CA LYS A 2 -11.60 33.27 -41.18
C LYS A 2 -11.84 31.87 -40.59
N ILE A 3 -12.37 30.93 -41.39
CA ILE A 3 -12.58 29.54 -40.94
C ILE A 3 -11.24 28.82 -40.67
N ILE A 4 -10.25 29.01 -41.55
CA ILE A 4 -8.91 28.43 -41.39
C ILE A 4 -8.20 29.05 -40.17
N THR A 5 -8.33 30.37 -39.98
CA THR A 5 -7.79 31.06 -38.79
C THR A 5 -8.43 30.56 -37.48
N ASN A 6 -9.75 30.30 -37.48
CA ASN A 6 -10.46 29.77 -36.32
C ASN A 6 -10.10 28.32 -36.00
N ILE A 7 -9.84 27.49 -37.01
CA ILE A 7 -9.38 26.09 -36.82
C ILE A 7 -7.97 26.06 -36.23
N ILE A 8 -7.06 26.91 -36.71
CA ILE A 8 -5.69 27.02 -36.17
C ILE A 8 -5.72 27.48 -34.71
N LEU A 9 -6.59 28.44 -34.38
CA LEU A 9 -6.75 28.92 -33.00
C LEU A 9 -7.29 27.83 -32.06
N LEU A 10 -8.17 26.94 -32.53
CA LEU A 10 -8.68 25.81 -31.75
C LEU A 10 -7.63 24.70 -31.50
N LEU A 11 -6.70 24.51 -32.43
CA LEU A 11 -5.64 23.51 -32.32
C LEU A 11 -4.56 23.91 -31.30
N ILE A 12 -4.32 25.21 -31.12
CA ILE A 12 -3.30 25.74 -30.19
C ILE A 12 -3.74 25.64 -28.71
N ILE A 13 -5.04 25.46 -28.43
CA ILE A 13 -5.57 25.38 -27.04
C ILE A 13 -5.39 23.97 -26.44
N ASN A 14 -4.88 22.99 -27.18
CA ASN A 14 -4.66 21.62 -26.70
C ASN A 14 -3.24 21.39 -26.13
N TYR A 15 -2.58 22.42 -25.61
CA TYR A 15 -1.45 22.18 -24.70
C TYR A 15 -1.99 21.68 -23.36
N SER A 16 -2.39 20.42 -23.33
CA SER A 16 -2.64 19.70 -22.08
C SER A 16 -1.31 19.56 -21.35
N PHE A 17 -1.24 20.02 -20.10
CA PHE A 17 -0.23 19.56 -19.17
C PHE A 17 -0.42 18.05 -19.00
N GLY A 18 0.26 17.27 -19.85
CA GLY A 18 0.10 15.83 -19.89
C GLY A 18 0.71 15.20 -18.64
N GLN A 19 -0.09 14.44 -17.89
CA GLN A 19 0.44 13.56 -16.86
C GLN A 19 1.10 12.36 -17.54
N THR A 20 2.34 12.04 -17.14
CA THR A 20 3.02 10.82 -17.56
C THR A 20 2.56 9.67 -16.66
N ILE A 21 1.84 8.70 -17.25
CA ILE A 21 1.49 7.46 -16.57
C ILE A 21 2.69 6.52 -16.62
N VAL A 22 3.07 6.00 -15.46
CA VAL A 22 4.17 5.04 -15.30
C VAL A 22 3.64 3.81 -14.56
N PRO A 23 3.98 2.58 -14.99
CA PRO A 23 3.67 1.39 -14.20
C PRO A 23 4.26 1.49 -12.80
N ILE A 24 3.49 1.13 -11.78
CA ILE A 24 3.89 1.28 -10.36
C ILE A 24 5.15 0.46 -10.00
N GLU A 25 5.39 -0.64 -10.70
CA GLU A 25 6.60 -1.47 -10.60
C GLU A 25 7.87 -0.75 -11.06
N ASP A 26 7.74 0.20 -11.97
CA ASP A 26 8.85 1.01 -12.49
C ASP A 26 9.10 2.27 -11.66
N ARG A 27 8.31 2.51 -10.60
CA ARG A 27 8.40 3.74 -9.80
C ARG A 27 9.80 4.02 -9.27
N LYS A 28 10.52 2.99 -8.83
CA LYS A 28 11.87 3.15 -8.24
C LYS A 28 12.99 3.23 -9.27
N THR A 29 12.73 2.85 -10.51
CA THR A 29 13.71 2.86 -11.62
C THR A 29 13.47 4.03 -12.58
N THR A 30 12.31 4.67 -12.51
CA THR A 30 11.95 5.82 -13.34
C THR A 30 12.71 7.07 -12.91
N THR A 31 13.40 7.70 -13.86
CA THR A 31 13.98 9.03 -13.68
C THR A 31 12.94 10.08 -14.06
N GLU A 32 12.41 10.79 -13.05
CA GLU A 32 11.48 11.89 -13.28
C GLU A 32 12.18 13.09 -13.93
N VAL A 33 11.49 13.73 -14.87
CA VAL A 33 11.92 14.97 -15.52
C VAL A 33 11.26 16.13 -14.82
N GLU A 34 12.05 17.13 -14.44
CA GLU A 34 11.56 18.35 -13.80
C GLU A 34 10.49 19.05 -14.67
N GLY A 35 9.41 19.48 -14.03
CA GLY A 35 8.28 20.13 -14.70
C GLY A 35 7.20 19.18 -15.21
N ASN A 36 7.44 17.87 -15.21
CA ASN A 36 6.42 16.87 -15.53
C ASN A 36 5.64 16.44 -14.28
N THR A 37 4.38 16.06 -14.48
CA THR A 37 3.55 15.41 -13.45
C THR A 37 3.50 13.93 -13.73
N TYR A 38 3.90 13.11 -12.76
CA TYR A 38 3.90 11.66 -12.86
C TYR A 38 2.70 11.06 -12.11
N TYR A 39 2.13 9.99 -12.69
CA TYR A 39 1.19 9.11 -12.02
C TYR A 39 1.66 7.68 -12.12
N TYR A 40 2.08 7.14 -10.97
CA TYR A 40 2.46 5.75 -10.85
C TYR A 40 1.22 4.90 -10.62
N LYS A 41 0.83 4.12 -11.64
CA LYS A 41 -0.44 3.40 -11.66
C LYS A 41 -0.20 1.90 -11.73
N ASP A 42 -1.03 1.12 -11.04
CA ASP A 42 -1.03 -0.34 -11.17
C ASP A 42 -1.74 -0.77 -12.47
N VAL A 43 -1.09 -0.50 -13.60
CA VAL A 43 -1.63 -0.77 -14.94
C VAL A 43 -1.60 -2.26 -15.30
N ASN A 44 -0.63 -3.00 -14.74
CA ASN A 44 -0.43 -4.42 -15.00
C ASN A 44 -1.12 -5.33 -13.96
N GLY A 45 -1.75 -4.74 -12.93
CA GLY A 45 -2.47 -5.49 -11.90
C GLY A 45 -1.53 -6.24 -10.96
N GLU A 46 -0.30 -5.76 -10.78
CA GLU A 46 0.71 -6.37 -9.93
C GLU A 46 0.31 -6.31 -8.45
N PHE A 47 -0.56 -5.37 -8.05
CA PHE A 47 -1.09 -5.37 -6.68
C PHE A 47 -2.05 -6.52 -6.38
N ASN A 48 -2.68 -7.12 -7.39
CA ASN A 48 -3.76 -8.11 -7.19
C ASN A 48 -3.37 -9.28 -6.28
N LYS A 49 -2.11 -9.73 -6.35
CA LYS A 49 -1.60 -10.83 -5.52
C LYS A 49 -1.54 -10.51 -4.01
N PHE A 50 -1.55 -9.23 -3.64
CA PHE A 50 -1.50 -8.77 -2.25
C PHE A 50 -2.88 -8.39 -1.69
N LEU A 51 -3.84 -8.04 -2.55
CA LEU A 51 -5.17 -7.57 -2.14
C LEU A 51 -6.03 -8.68 -1.53
N GLY A 52 -7.07 -8.32 -0.80
CA GLY A 52 -8.02 -9.23 -0.17
C GLY A 52 -7.69 -9.51 1.29
N ASP A 53 -8.34 -10.55 1.81
CA ASP A 53 -8.29 -10.88 3.23
C ASP A 53 -7.25 -11.97 3.51
N TRP A 54 -6.51 -11.77 4.60
CA TRP A 54 -5.47 -12.67 5.04
C TRP A 54 -5.52 -12.87 6.54
N LYS A 55 -4.99 -14.01 7.00
CA LYS A 55 -4.99 -14.39 8.40
C LYS A 55 -3.67 -14.99 8.83
N TYR A 56 -3.20 -14.59 10.00
CA TYR A 56 -2.13 -15.26 10.71
C TYR A 56 -2.65 -15.83 12.03
N GLN A 57 -2.14 -17.01 12.38
CA GLN A 57 -2.33 -17.66 13.65
C GLN A 57 -0.98 -18.20 14.11
N ASN A 58 -0.60 -17.93 15.35
CA ASN A 58 0.67 -18.45 15.88
C ASN A 58 0.67 -19.96 16.13
N ASN A 59 -0.51 -20.58 16.24
CA ASN A 59 -0.70 -22.02 16.39
C ASN A 59 -1.98 -22.46 15.68
N ALA A 60 -1.96 -23.63 15.04
CA ALA A 60 -3.10 -24.14 14.28
C ALA A 60 -4.26 -24.66 15.14
N THR A 61 -3.97 -25.23 16.32
CA THR A 61 -4.98 -25.92 17.14
C THR A 61 -5.50 -25.06 18.29
N ASN A 62 -4.69 -24.15 18.84
CA ASN A 62 -5.08 -23.23 19.92
C ASN A 62 -4.33 -21.90 19.77
N PRO A 63 -4.72 -21.03 18.83
CA PRO A 63 -4.04 -19.77 18.59
C PRO A 63 -4.25 -18.81 19.77
N THR A 64 -3.15 -18.28 20.30
CA THR A 64 -3.20 -17.18 21.29
C THR A 64 -3.00 -15.83 20.64
N LYS A 65 -2.47 -15.78 19.41
CA LYS A 65 -2.31 -14.55 18.62
C LYS A 65 -2.97 -14.77 17.26
N ILE A 66 -3.92 -13.91 16.92
CA ILE A 66 -4.62 -13.92 15.65
C ILE A 66 -4.54 -12.51 15.04
N VAL A 67 -4.04 -12.42 13.81
CA VAL A 67 -4.07 -11.21 13.01
C VAL A 67 -4.95 -11.46 11.80
N GLU A 68 -6.01 -10.67 11.65
CA GLU A 68 -6.88 -10.64 10.48
C GLU A 68 -6.64 -9.33 9.75
N ILE A 69 -6.31 -9.37 8.46
CA ILE A 69 -5.96 -8.20 7.68
C ILE A 69 -6.66 -8.20 6.33
N SER A 70 -7.11 -7.02 5.90
CA SER A 70 -7.75 -6.80 4.61
C SER A 70 -6.96 -5.73 3.85
N PHE A 71 -6.26 -6.13 2.79
CA PHE A 71 -5.58 -5.21 1.89
C PHE A 71 -6.50 -4.81 0.75
N PHE A 72 -6.54 -3.53 0.42
CA PHE A 72 -7.35 -3.01 -0.69
C PHE A 72 -6.61 -1.88 -1.39
N LYS A 73 -6.91 -1.70 -2.68
CA LYS A 73 -6.31 -0.65 -3.52
C LYS A 73 -7.19 0.60 -3.51
N ARG A 74 -6.56 1.77 -3.55
CA ARG A 74 -7.18 3.02 -3.99
C ARG A 74 -6.36 3.59 -5.15
N GLU A 75 -7.06 4.23 -6.08
CA GLU A 75 -6.45 4.84 -7.26
C GLU A 75 -6.34 6.35 -7.07
N MET A 76 -5.36 6.96 -7.75
CA MET A 76 -5.16 8.41 -7.76
C MET A 76 -4.98 9.02 -6.35
N ASP A 77 -4.29 8.32 -5.46
CA ASP A 77 -3.91 8.87 -4.17
C ASP A 77 -2.79 9.91 -4.36
N ARG A 78 -2.97 11.08 -3.74
CA ARG A 78 -2.05 12.21 -3.94
C ARG A 78 -0.75 11.99 -3.18
N VAL A 79 0.37 12.08 -3.87
CA VAL A 79 1.71 11.98 -3.28
C VAL A 79 2.44 13.32 -3.40
N GLY A 80 2.77 13.91 -2.24
CA GLY A 80 3.48 15.19 -2.16
C GLY A 80 2.73 16.35 -2.83
N THR A 81 3.50 17.24 -3.48
CA THR A 81 2.96 18.50 -4.03
C THR A 81 2.44 18.39 -5.47
N GLY A 82 2.71 17.31 -6.22
CA GLY A 82 2.35 17.26 -7.64
C GLY A 82 2.14 15.88 -8.27
N GLY A 83 2.27 14.78 -7.55
CA GLY A 83 2.12 13.42 -8.11
C GLY A 83 0.87 12.70 -7.63
N TYR A 84 0.51 11.64 -8.33
CA TYR A 84 -0.50 10.68 -7.91
C TYR A 84 0.07 9.28 -7.97
N GLU A 85 -0.43 8.38 -7.12
CA GLU A 85 -0.04 6.97 -7.13
C GLU A 85 -1.28 6.10 -6.85
N ASP A 86 -1.33 4.90 -7.41
CA ASP A 86 -2.18 3.85 -6.87
C ASP A 86 -1.52 3.33 -5.59
N GLU A 87 -2.28 3.20 -4.50
CA GLU A 87 -1.76 2.75 -3.21
C GLU A 87 -2.58 1.58 -2.65
N ILE A 88 -1.90 0.69 -1.93
CA ILE A 88 -2.49 -0.34 -1.08
C ILE A 88 -2.66 0.23 0.33
N PHE A 89 -3.78 -0.12 0.94
CA PHE A 89 -4.14 0.21 2.31
C PHE A 89 -4.51 -1.07 3.05
N ALA A 90 -4.35 -1.07 4.38
CA ALA A 90 -4.76 -2.20 5.19
C ALA A 90 -5.73 -1.82 6.31
N ARG A 91 -6.72 -2.70 6.53
CA ARG A 91 -7.47 -2.77 7.80
C ARG A 91 -7.02 -3.99 8.57
N ILE A 92 -6.98 -3.88 9.88
CA ILE A 92 -6.42 -4.91 10.73
C ILE A 92 -7.27 -5.12 11.97
N LYS A 93 -7.34 -6.37 12.38
CA LYS A 93 -7.81 -6.79 13.69
C LYS A 93 -6.77 -7.70 14.30
N TYR A 94 -6.27 -7.33 15.46
CA TYR A 94 -5.33 -8.11 16.23
C TYR A 94 -5.98 -8.55 17.54
N THR A 95 -5.95 -9.85 17.79
CA THR A 95 -6.48 -10.47 19.01
C THR A 95 -5.35 -11.22 19.69
N GLU A 96 -5.20 -11.01 21.01
CA GLU A 96 -4.27 -11.75 21.85
C GLU A 96 -5.03 -12.34 23.05
N ASN A 97 -4.95 -13.66 23.23
CA ASN A 97 -5.68 -14.41 24.27
C ASN A 97 -7.18 -14.05 24.30
N ASP A 98 -7.83 -14.07 23.13
CA ASP A 98 -9.24 -13.71 22.90
C ASP A 98 -9.61 -12.24 23.23
N ILE A 99 -8.64 -11.41 23.57
CA ILE A 99 -8.82 -9.97 23.79
C ILE A 99 -8.49 -9.22 22.51
N ILE A 100 -9.42 -8.41 22.01
CA ILE A 100 -9.18 -7.52 20.88
C ILE A 100 -8.23 -6.41 21.32
N ILE A 101 -7.02 -6.41 20.74
CA ILE A 101 -6.00 -5.39 20.98
C ILE A 101 -6.18 -4.23 20.01
N TYR A 102 -6.41 -4.54 18.73
CA TYR A 102 -6.67 -3.56 17.67
C TYR A 102 -7.84 -4.01 16.81
N ASN A 103 -8.66 -3.07 16.34
CA ASN A 103 -9.69 -3.33 15.35
C ASN A 103 -10.01 -2.07 14.54
N THR A 104 -9.57 -2.03 13.28
CA THR A 104 -9.82 -0.91 12.36
C THR A 104 -10.90 -1.20 11.31
N PHE A 105 -11.52 -2.38 11.34
CA PHE A 105 -12.62 -2.73 10.42
C PHE A 105 -13.87 -1.85 10.52
N PRO A 106 -14.28 -1.36 11.71
CA PRO A 106 -15.46 -0.48 11.83
C PRO A 106 -15.32 0.88 11.15
N VAL A 107 -14.10 1.29 10.76
CA VAL A 107 -13.88 2.59 10.12
C VAL A 107 -14.38 2.54 8.66
N LEU A 108 -15.42 3.31 8.35
CA LEU A 108 -16.06 3.33 7.04
C LEU A 108 -15.25 4.17 6.02
N GLN A 109 -15.01 3.60 4.84
CA GLN A 109 -14.48 4.34 3.69
C GLN A 109 -15.62 5.15 3.06
N PRO A 110 -15.49 6.49 2.86
CA PRO A 110 -14.26 7.21 2.53
C PRO A 110 -13.80 8.22 3.61
N ALA A 111 -14.13 8.02 4.89
CA ALA A 111 -13.98 9.08 5.91
C ALA A 111 -12.51 9.47 6.24
N LEU A 112 -11.54 8.67 5.81
CA LEU A 112 -10.13 8.87 6.14
C LEU A 112 -9.34 9.48 4.98
N ASN A 113 -8.59 10.55 5.28
CA ASN A 113 -7.51 10.98 4.41
C ASN A 113 -6.43 9.88 4.39
N THR A 114 -5.64 9.82 3.32
CA THR A 114 -4.55 8.86 3.15
C THR A 114 -3.63 8.78 4.36
N ARG A 115 -3.34 9.92 5.00
CA ARG A 115 -2.44 10.03 6.17
C ARG A 115 -3.07 9.55 7.49
N ASP A 116 -4.37 9.31 7.52
CA ASP A 116 -5.06 8.78 8.70
C ASP A 116 -4.94 7.24 8.77
N TRP A 117 -4.43 6.60 7.71
CA TRP A 117 -4.23 5.15 7.67
C TRP A 117 -2.93 4.75 8.38
N ASN A 118 -3.02 3.66 9.14
CA ASN A 118 -1.89 3.07 9.85
C ASN A 118 -0.89 2.35 8.93
N ILE A 119 -1.41 1.73 7.87
CA ILE A 119 -0.63 0.87 6.97
C ILE A 119 -1.07 1.18 5.55
N PHE A 120 -0.19 1.80 4.77
CA PHE A 120 -0.48 2.12 3.37
C PHE A 120 0.78 2.38 2.52
N GLY A 121 0.54 2.62 1.23
CA GLY A 121 1.54 2.87 0.20
C GLY A 121 1.62 1.71 -0.76
N GLY A 122 2.77 1.50 -1.39
CA GLY A 122 2.95 0.35 -2.27
C GLY A 122 3.93 0.68 -3.36
N TYR A 123 5.11 0.08 -3.31
CA TYR A 123 6.07 0.17 -4.40
C TYR A 123 6.93 -1.07 -4.46
N PHE A 124 7.38 -1.39 -5.66
CA PHE A 124 8.30 -2.48 -5.92
C PHE A 124 9.73 -1.94 -5.88
N THR A 125 10.64 -2.68 -5.23
CA THR A 125 12.07 -2.32 -5.21
C THR A 125 12.83 -2.85 -6.42
N ASP A 126 12.26 -3.86 -7.10
CA ASP A 126 12.81 -4.50 -8.28
C ASP A 126 11.64 -4.79 -9.25
N PRO A 127 11.56 -4.11 -10.40
CA PRO A 127 10.47 -4.30 -11.35
C PRO A 127 10.44 -5.72 -11.95
N THR A 128 11.56 -6.46 -11.88
CA THR A 128 11.61 -7.84 -12.38
C THR A 128 11.12 -8.86 -11.35
N ASN A 129 10.91 -8.44 -10.10
CA ASN A 129 10.43 -9.29 -9.02
C ASN A 129 9.27 -8.63 -8.28
N THR A 130 8.10 -8.67 -8.90
CA THR A 130 6.86 -8.10 -8.36
C THR A 130 6.21 -8.98 -7.30
N ASN A 131 6.86 -10.04 -6.82
CA ASN A 131 6.40 -10.78 -5.65
C ASN A 131 6.83 -10.13 -4.33
N LYS A 132 7.65 -9.08 -4.39
CA LYS A 132 8.11 -8.32 -3.23
C LYS A 132 7.58 -6.89 -3.27
N LEU A 133 6.72 -6.55 -2.33
CA LEU A 133 6.11 -5.24 -2.22
C LEU A 133 6.52 -4.57 -0.91
N LYS A 134 6.79 -3.26 -0.96
CA LYS A 134 6.95 -2.45 0.26
C LYS A 134 5.79 -1.48 0.42
N LEU A 135 5.19 -1.46 1.60
CA LEU A 135 4.30 -0.39 2.04
C LEU A 135 5.15 0.63 2.80
N GLY A 136 5.22 1.84 2.26
CA GLY A 136 6.09 2.90 2.76
C GLY A 136 5.71 3.43 4.14
N TYR A 137 4.46 3.17 4.56
CA TYR A 137 3.91 3.63 5.81
C TYR A 137 3.40 2.44 6.63
N TYR A 138 4.02 2.23 7.79
CA TYR A 138 3.58 1.26 8.78
C TYR A 138 3.57 1.89 10.18
N SER A 139 2.50 1.62 10.93
CA SER A 139 2.33 1.95 12.33
C SER A 139 1.25 1.07 12.93
N GLU A 140 1.41 0.61 14.16
CA GLU A 140 0.28 -0.03 14.85
C GLU A 140 -0.75 1.02 15.29
N PRO A 141 -2.04 0.68 15.30
CA PRO A 141 -3.07 1.55 15.83
C PRO A 141 -2.71 2.05 17.25
N GLY A 142 -2.74 3.37 17.45
CA GLY A 142 -2.46 3.99 18.75
C GLY A 142 -1.01 4.45 18.98
N LEU A 143 -0.03 4.05 18.15
CA LEU A 143 1.37 4.49 18.34
C LEU A 143 1.63 5.93 17.86
N GLY A 144 0.76 6.46 16.99
CA GLY A 144 0.85 7.83 16.45
C GLY A 144 1.97 8.00 15.42
N GLY A 145 1.59 8.47 14.22
CA GLY A 145 2.52 8.68 13.11
C GLY A 145 3.13 7.40 12.54
N THR A 146 3.94 7.52 11.50
CA THR A 146 4.63 6.40 10.87
C THR A 146 5.80 5.94 11.72
N THR A 147 5.87 4.65 12.01
CA THR A 147 6.93 4.06 12.86
C THR A 147 7.84 3.12 12.08
N GLY A 148 7.50 2.79 10.83
CA GLY A 148 8.31 1.93 10.00
C GLY A 148 7.77 1.75 8.58
N GLN A 149 8.26 0.68 7.94
CA GLN A 149 7.78 0.15 6.67
C GLN A 149 7.39 -1.31 6.83
N LEU A 150 6.53 -1.78 5.93
CA LEU A 150 6.15 -3.18 5.84
C LEU A 150 6.64 -3.76 4.52
N GLU A 151 7.32 -4.89 4.57
CA GLU A 151 7.64 -5.71 3.40
C GLU A 151 6.68 -6.90 3.35
N LEU A 152 6.13 -7.15 2.16
CA LEU A 152 5.27 -8.28 1.83
C LEU A 152 5.92 -9.09 0.73
N ASN A 153 6.17 -10.37 1.00
CA ASN A 153 6.68 -11.32 0.02
C ASN A 153 5.60 -12.35 -0.28
N TYR A 154 5.07 -12.32 -1.51
CA TYR A 154 4.03 -13.22 -1.98
C TYR A 154 4.60 -14.56 -2.46
N SER A 155 3.91 -15.64 -2.13
CA SER A 155 4.17 -16.98 -2.65
C SER A 155 2.87 -17.76 -2.80
N ASN A 156 2.82 -18.66 -3.79
CA ASN A 156 1.72 -19.60 -3.97
C ASN A 156 2.30 -21.01 -4.01
N LEU A 157 2.02 -21.80 -2.97
CA LEU A 157 2.51 -23.15 -2.82
C LEU A 157 1.32 -24.11 -2.88
N GLY A 158 1.09 -24.70 -4.05
CA GLY A 158 0.09 -25.77 -4.19
C GLY A 158 -1.35 -25.33 -3.89
N ASN A 159 -1.74 -24.13 -4.35
CA ASN A 159 -3.05 -23.48 -4.13
C ASN A 159 -3.26 -22.84 -2.75
N GLU A 160 -2.23 -22.78 -1.90
CA GLU A 160 -2.24 -21.92 -0.72
C GLU A 160 -1.43 -20.66 -1.03
N GLU A 161 -2.12 -19.53 -1.15
CA GLU A 161 -1.51 -18.21 -1.25
C GLU A 161 -1.05 -17.76 0.13
N GLN A 162 0.21 -17.32 0.21
CA GLN A 162 0.84 -16.84 1.44
C GLN A 162 1.48 -15.47 1.23
N LEU A 163 1.39 -14.61 2.25
CA LEU A 163 2.19 -13.39 2.36
C LEU A 163 3.10 -13.50 3.57
N HIS A 164 4.40 -13.51 3.33
CA HIS A 164 5.37 -13.30 4.38
C HIS A 164 5.46 -11.79 4.66
N TRP A 165 5.00 -11.41 5.85
CA TRP A 165 4.95 -10.06 6.38
C TRP A 165 6.20 -9.80 7.23
N LYS A 166 6.88 -8.67 6.99
CA LYS A 166 8.03 -8.24 7.79
C LYS A 166 8.05 -6.74 8.02
N VAL A 167 8.07 -6.34 9.29
CA VAL A 167 8.13 -4.94 9.72
C VAL A 167 9.57 -4.48 9.87
N PHE A 168 9.89 -3.34 9.28
CA PHE A 168 11.12 -2.59 9.53
C PHE A 168 10.77 -1.31 10.29
N THR A 169 11.11 -1.23 11.57
CA THR A 169 10.80 -0.08 12.43
C THR A 169 11.97 0.90 12.52
N TRP A 170 11.65 2.18 12.66
CA TRP A 170 12.60 3.24 13.02
C TRP A 170 12.55 3.60 14.51
N ARG A 171 11.60 3.04 15.27
CA ARG A 171 11.53 3.14 16.74
C ARG A 171 12.36 2.04 17.40
N ASP A 172 12.94 2.36 18.56
CA ASP A 172 13.56 1.37 19.44
C ASP A 172 12.51 0.38 19.94
N THR A 173 12.78 -0.91 19.78
CA THR A 173 11.84 -1.99 20.11
C THR A 173 11.79 -2.32 21.59
N ASN A 174 12.73 -1.77 22.37
CA ASN A 174 12.89 -2.07 23.80
C ASN A 174 12.16 -1.08 24.73
N GLU A 175 11.45 -0.10 24.18
CA GLU A 175 10.70 0.89 24.96
C GLU A 175 9.35 0.34 25.45
N GLU A 176 8.93 0.76 26.64
CA GLU A 176 7.61 0.48 27.21
C GLU A 176 6.52 1.14 26.34
N GLY A 177 5.53 0.38 25.86
CA GLY A 177 4.59 0.83 24.81
C GLY A 177 5.00 0.45 23.38
N SER A 178 5.88 -0.55 23.23
CA SER A 178 6.31 -1.13 21.96
C SER A 178 5.19 -1.79 21.14
N PHE A 179 5.54 -2.16 19.90
CA PHE A 179 4.70 -2.93 18.98
C PHE A 179 4.20 -4.21 19.64
N LYS A 180 2.90 -4.47 19.52
CA LYS A 180 2.22 -5.64 20.08
C LYS A 180 2.08 -6.77 19.08
N MET A 181 1.96 -6.47 17.79
CA MET A 181 1.87 -7.48 16.75
C MET A 181 3.23 -8.11 16.47
N PRO A 182 3.27 -9.36 15.97
CA PRO A 182 4.49 -9.96 15.49
C PRO A 182 5.16 -9.10 14.40
N TYR A 183 6.47 -8.90 14.50
CA TYR A 183 7.25 -8.20 13.46
C TYR A 183 7.37 -9.00 12.18
N GLU A 184 7.38 -10.33 12.31
CA GLU A 184 7.50 -11.26 11.20
C GLU A 184 6.43 -12.34 11.35
N MET A 185 5.65 -12.55 10.29
CA MET A 185 4.58 -13.55 10.27
C MET A 185 4.28 -14.01 8.86
N THR A 186 3.71 -15.21 8.73
CA THR A 186 3.19 -15.71 7.46
C THR A 186 1.67 -15.69 7.51
N LEU A 187 1.09 -14.83 6.69
CA LEU A 187 -0.33 -14.71 6.49
C LEU A 187 -0.78 -15.70 5.41
N VAL A 188 -1.93 -16.35 5.62
CA VAL A 188 -2.57 -17.23 4.65
C VAL A 188 -3.82 -16.54 4.11
N LYS A 189 -4.04 -16.63 2.80
CA LYS A 189 -5.23 -16.08 2.14
C LYS A 189 -6.51 -16.70 2.71
N GLN A 190 -7.59 -15.92 2.80
CA GLN A 190 -8.91 -16.39 3.28
C GLN A 190 -9.92 -16.52 2.15
#